data_AF-A0A1X0NGM5-F1
#
_entry.id   AF-A0A1X0NGM5-F1
#
_cell.length_a   1.000
_cell.length_b   1.000
_cell.length_c   1.000
_cell.angle_alpha   90.00
_cell.angle_beta   90.00
_cell.angle_gamma   90.00
#
_symmetry.space_group_name_H-M   'P 1'
#
loop_
_entity.id
_entity.type
_entity.pdbx_description
1 polymer ?
#
loop_
_entity_poly.entity_id
_entity_poly.type
_entity_poly.pdbx_seq_one_letter_code
_entity_poly.pdbx_strand_id
1 'polypeptide(L)'
;MSILSCRVLCLLAIVLCCVGVAHADPAASQRSVGKVNEEAEMVEKTKELKEECVKATNAAKKVADEAQEFVSTTQDNLETIAADSKKVEETKSKGHELIEKATKAAEKAKEMADKIFESKTETEEKTAILFQEELDKAREAADDAIDAEGMANTSVNDVKNLLKELDAAVAAAKEREKEKQVDPQPQPQEQTNETSLGEQQGHTEGNKTEQTQEKQKQPSSS
;
A
#
# COMPACT_ATOMS: atom_id res chain seq x y z
N MET A 1 65.00 -6.39 76.90
CA MET A 1 64.18 -7.28 76.06
C MET A 1 62.89 -6.54 75.75
N SER A 2 62.84 -5.89 74.59
CA SER A 2 61.71 -5.05 74.18
C SER A 2 60.61 -5.91 73.59
N ILE A 3 59.58 -6.20 74.38
CA ILE A 3 58.44 -7.05 73.99
C ILE A 3 57.30 -6.21 73.36
N LEU A 4 57.45 -4.88 73.28
CA LEU A 4 56.40 -3.99 72.75
C LEU A 4 56.33 -3.93 71.22
N SER A 5 57.39 -4.23 70.48
CA SER A 5 57.40 -4.10 69.00
C SER A 5 56.68 -5.24 68.27
N CYS A 6 56.58 -6.44 68.86
CA CYS A 6 55.89 -7.58 68.23
C CYS A 6 54.36 -7.40 68.18
N ARG A 7 53.74 -6.73 69.17
CA ARG A 7 52.27 -6.60 69.21
C ARG A 7 51.75 -5.51 68.26
N VAL A 8 52.53 -4.46 68.03
CA VAL A 8 52.15 -3.35 67.15
C VAL A 8 52.29 -3.75 65.67
N LEU A 9 53.31 -4.57 65.32
CA LEU A 9 53.48 -5.09 63.97
C LEU A 9 52.43 -6.15 63.60
N CYS A 10 51.99 -7.00 64.54
CA CYS A 10 50.92 -7.97 64.28
C CYS A 10 49.54 -7.30 64.06
N LEU A 11 49.26 -6.17 64.72
CA LEU A 11 48.00 -5.45 64.53
C LEU A 11 47.97 -4.69 63.19
N LEU A 12 49.09 -4.11 62.76
CA LEU A 12 49.19 -3.46 61.45
C LEU A 12 49.00 -4.45 60.29
N ALA A 13 49.47 -5.69 60.41
CA ALA A 13 49.27 -6.73 59.40
C ALA A 13 47.78 -7.17 59.28
N ILE A 14 47.05 -7.22 60.39
CA ILE A 14 45.62 -7.58 60.39
C ILE A 14 44.77 -6.43 59.80
N VAL A 15 45.11 -5.16 60.11
CA VAL A 15 44.39 -4.00 59.56
C VAL A 15 44.68 -3.81 58.06
N LEU A 16 45.91 -4.05 57.59
CA LEU A 16 46.20 -4.05 56.14
C LEU A 16 45.56 -5.23 55.39
N CYS A 17 45.32 -6.36 56.06
CA CYS A 17 44.57 -7.48 55.48
C CYS A 17 43.06 -7.19 55.39
N CYS A 18 42.51 -6.39 56.32
CA CYS A 18 41.08 -6.03 56.32
C CYS A 18 40.73 -4.84 55.41
N VAL A 19 41.67 -3.94 55.10
CA VAL A 19 41.44 -2.82 54.16
C VAL A 19 41.86 -3.18 52.72
N GLY A 20 42.58 -4.29 52.52
CA GLY A 20 43.04 -4.76 51.20
C GLY A 20 42.12 -5.75 50.48
N VAL A 21 41.01 -6.19 51.08
CA VAL A 21 40.07 -7.17 50.49
C VAL A 21 38.68 -6.56 50.33
N ALA A 22 38.60 -5.40 49.69
CA ALA A 22 37.33 -4.79 49.31
C ALA A 22 37.22 -4.46 47.82
N HIS A 23 38.27 -4.70 47.01
CA HIS A 23 38.22 -4.49 45.57
C HIS A 23 38.77 -5.69 44.81
N ALA A 24 38.01 -6.08 43.78
CA ALA A 24 38.20 -7.20 42.87
C ALA A 24 37.81 -8.57 43.44
N ASP A 25 36.49 -8.82 43.51
CA ASP A 25 36.02 -10.07 42.94
C ASP A 25 36.17 -9.95 41.41
N PRO A 26 37.17 -10.58 40.77
CA PRO A 26 37.29 -10.57 39.31
C PRO A 26 36.05 -11.21 38.64
N ALA A 27 35.26 -12.01 39.35
CA ALA A 27 34.01 -12.55 38.85
C ALA A 27 32.89 -11.48 38.78
N ALA A 28 32.92 -10.45 39.63
CA ALA A 28 31.98 -9.33 39.55
C ALA A 28 32.29 -8.40 38.36
N SER A 29 33.57 -8.15 38.09
CA SER A 29 34.02 -7.38 36.92
C SER A 29 33.83 -8.14 35.60
N GLN A 30 33.99 -9.47 35.58
CA GLN A 30 33.70 -10.26 34.37
C GLN A 30 32.20 -10.43 34.13
N ARG A 31 31.37 -10.54 35.19
CA ARG A 31 29.90 -10.55 35.05
C ARG A 31 29.36 -9.24 34.50
N SER A 32 29.89 -8.09 34.93
CA SER A 32 29.42 -6.80 34.44
C SER A 32 29.82 -6.54 32.98
N VAL A 33 31.04 -6.91 32.57
CA VAL A 33 31.50 -6.71 31.18
C VAL A 33 30.83 -7.70 30.21
N GLY A 34 30.63 -8.96 30.63
CA GLY A 34 29.90 -9.94 29.82
C GLY A 34 28.43 -9.56 29.59
N LYS A 35 27.77 -9.00 30.61
CA LYS A 35 26.36 -8.57 30.52
C LYS A 35 26.17 -7.32 29.65
N VAL A 36 27.08 -6.35 29.73
CA VAL A 36 27.06 -5.15 28.88
C VAL A 36 27.24 -5.49 27.39
N ASN A 37 28.04 -6.52 27.06
CA ASN A 37 28.20 -6.97 25.68
C ASN A 37 26.93 -7.66 25.14
N GLU A 38 26.26 -8.50 25.95
CA GLU A 38 24.98 -9.14 25.54
C GLU A 38 23.87 -8.10 25.38
N GLU A 39 23.78 -7.11 26.27
CA GLU A 39 22.79 -6.03 26.18
C GLU A 39 23.02 -5.13 24.95
N ALA A 40 24.27 -4.80 24.62
CA ALA A 40 24.60 -4.01 23.44
C ALA A 40 24.27 -4.75 22.12
N GLU A 41 24.55 -6.05 22.06
CA GLU A 41 24.23 -6.88 20.88
C GLU A 41 22.71 -6.95 20.63
N MET A 42 21.90 -7.07 21.69
CA MET A 42 20.43 -7.11 21.56
C MET A 42 19.87 -5.77 21.05
N VAL A 43 20.45 -4.65 21.47
CA VAL A 43 20.05 -3.31 20.98
C VAL A 43 20.39 -3.13 19.51
N GLU A 44 21.56 -3.61 19.07
CA GLU A 44 21.94 -3.55 17.65
C GLU A 44 20.98 -4.37 16.79
N LYS A 45 20.66 -5.60 17.19
CA LYS A 45 19.65 -6.44 16.52
C LYS A 45 18.28 -5.76 16.46
N THR A 46 17.87 -5.12 17.56
CA THR A 46 16.59 -4.38 17.61
C THR A 46 16.58 -3.23 16.60
N LYS A 47 17.69 -2.50 16.44
CA LYS A 47 17.81 -1.42 15.45
C LYS A 47 17.72 -1.95 14.03
N GLU A 48 18.40 -3.04 13.72
CA GLU A 48 18.33 -3.68 12.41
C GLU A 48 16.89 -4.14 12.09
N LEU A 49 16.23 -4.82 13.03
CA LEU A 49 14.84 -5.25 12.89
C LEU A 49 13.89 -4.07 12.66
N LYS A 50 14.07 -2.97 13.41
CA LYS A 50 13.30 -1.74 13.21
C LYS A 50 13.47 -1.18 11.80
N GLU A 51 14.70 -1.09 11.29
CA GLU A 51 14.94 -0.59 9.93
C GLU A 51 14.30 -1.47 8.85
N GLU A 52 14.38 -2.79 9.00
CA GLU A 52 13.73 -3.72 8.10
C GLU A 52 12.20 -3.65 8.19
N CYS A 53 11.66 -3.46 9.40
CA CYS A 53 10.24 -3.26 9.65
C CYS A 53 9.74 -1.99 8.94
N VAL A 54 10.43 -0.85 9.08
CA VAL A 54 10.10 0.39 8.37
C VAL A 54 10.10 0.19 6.84
N LYS A 55 11.04 -0.58 6.30
CA LYS A 55 11.06 -0.90 4.86
C LYS A 55 9.83 -1.73 4.45
N ALA A 56 9.45 -2.72 5.26
CA ALA A 56 8.26 -3.53 5.01
C ALA A 56 6.96 -2.70 5.09
N THR A 57 6.84 -1.85 6.11
CA THR A 57 5.74 -0.89 6.29
C THR A 57 5.57 0.00 5.06
N ASN A 58 6.66 0.60 4.58
CA ASN A 58 6.61 1.48 3.41
C ASN A 58 6.21 0.73 2.13
N ALA A 59 6.65 -0.52 1.97
CA ALA A 59 6.25 -1.35 0.83
C ALA A 59 4.75 -1.68 0.87
N ALA A 60 4.21 -2.02 2.05
CA ALA A 60 2.79 -2.29 2.25
C ALA A 60 1.92 -1.04 2.00
N LYS A 61 2.32 0.13 2.54
CA LYS A 61 1.63 1.40 2.28
C LYS A 61 1.62 1.75 0.79
N LYS A 62 2.78 1.68 0.14
CA LYS A 62 2.91 2.00 -1.28
C LYS A 62 1.98 1.15 -2.16
N VAL A 63 1.93 -0.16 -1.93
CA VAL A 63 1.11 -1.04 -2.75
C VAL A 63 -0.39 -0.91 -2.43
N ALA A 64 -0.74 -0.53 -1.21
CA ALA A 64 -2.10 -0.14 -0.84
C ALA A 64 -2.54 1.11 -1.62
N ASP A 65 -1.68 2.14 -1.69
CA ASP A 65 -1.95 3.36 -2.45
C ASP A 65 -2.13 3.05 -3.96
N GLU A 66 -1.23 2.23 -4.54
CA GLU A 66 -1.33 1.78 -5.94
C GLU A 66 -2.64 1.01 -6.21
N ALA A 67 -3.06 0.17 -5.27
CA ALA A 67 -4.30 -0.59 -5.37
C ALA A 67 -5.53 0.32 -5.25
N GLN A 68 -5.51 1.32 -4.37
CA GLN A 68 -6.59 2.29 -4.24
C GLN A 68 -6.76 3.16 -5.49
N GLU A 69 -5.65 3.62 -6.07
CA GLU A 69 -5.66 4.37 -7.33
C GLU A 69 -6.23 3.51 -8.47
N PHE A 70 -5.80 2.25 -8.55
CA PHE A 70 -6.34 1.29 -9.51
C PHE A 70 -7.85 1.11 -9.33
N VAL A 71 -8.32 0.91 -8.09
CA VAL A 71 -9.75 0.74 -7.79
C VAL A 71 -10.55 1.94 -8.28
N SER A 72 -10.14 3.14 -7.86
CA SER A 72 -10.84 4.38 -8.19
C SER A 72 -10.91 4.60 -9.71
N THR A 73 -9.76 4.45 -10.38
CA THR A 73 -9.67 4.67 -11.83
C THR A 73 -10.50 3.66 -12.63
N THR A 74 -10.52 2.39 -12.20
CA THR A 74 -11.31 1.36 -12.88
C THR A 74 -12.81 1.55 -12.62
N GLN A 75 -13.22 1.98 -11.44
CA GLN A 75 -14.63 2.28 -11.14
C GLN A 75 -15.16 3.41 -12.03
N ASP A 76 -14.40 4.51 -12.18
CA ASP A 76 -14.79 5.63 -13.05
C ASP A 76 -14.94 5.23 -14.52
N ASN A 77 -14.21 4.19 -14.94
CA ASN A 77 -14.19 3.73 -16.32
C ASN A 77 -14.89 2.38 -16.53
N LEU A 78 -15.66 1.90 -15.55
CA LEU A 78 -16.13 0.51 -15.49
C LEU A 78 -16.92 0.10 -16.74
N GLU A 79 -17.88 0.93 -17.17
CA GLU A 79 -18.70 0.65 -18.36
C GLU A 79 -17.86 0.66 -19.65
N THR A 80 -16.90 1.58 -19.76
CA THR A 80 -16.01 1.67 -20.93
C THR A 80 -15.05 0.49 -21.00
N ILE A 81 -14.53 0.03 -19.85
CA ILE A 81 -13.67 -1.15 -19.76
C ILE A 81 -14.50 -2.39 -20.08
N ALA A 82 -15.69 -2.54 -19.51
CA ALA A 82 -16.54 -3.72 -19.70
C ALA A 82 -16.99 -3.93 -21.16
N ALA A 83 -17.08 -2.86 -21.95
CA ALA A 83 -17.40 -2.92 -23.37
C ALA A 83 -16.22 -3.35 -24.28
N ASP A 84 -14.98 -3.38 -23.76
CA ASP A 84 -13.77 -3.71 -24.53
C ASP A 84 -13.07 -4.93 -23.92
N SER A 85 -13.16 -6.07 -24.60
CA SER A 85 -12.61 -7.35 -24.12
C SER A 85 -11.12 -7.30 -23.84
N LYS A 86 -10.34 -6.49 -24.59
CA LYS A 86 -8.91 -6.36 -24.37
C LYS A 86 -8.63 -5.60 -23.07
N LYS A 87 -9.37 -4.50 -22.82
CA LYS A 87 -9.25 -3.73 -21.58
C LYS A 87 -9.69 -4.53 -20.36
N VAL A 88 -10.70 -5.39 -20.48
CA VAL A 88 -11.12 -6.30 -19.40
C VAL A 88 -9.97 -7.21 -18.98
N GLU A 89 -9.32 -7.89 -19.93
CA GLU A 89 -8.21 -8.81 -19.63
C GLU A 89 -7.00 -8.07 -19.02
N GLU A 90 -6.63 -6.91 -19.57
CA GLU A 90 -5.57 -6.06 -19.01
C GLU A 90 -5.88 -5.62 -17.57
N THR A 91 -7.13 -5.21 -17.32
CA THR A 91 -7.59 -4.76 -15.99
C THR A 91 -7.56 -5.92 -14.99
N LYS A 92 -8.06 -7.11 -15.37
CA LYS A 92 -8.01 -8.30 -14.52
C LYS A 92 -6.59 -8.72 -14.20
N SER A 93 -5.71 -8.75 -15.20
CA SER A 93 -4.31 -9.12 -15.00
C SER A 93 -3.62 -8.17 -14.02
N LYS A 94 -3.79 -6.85 -14.19
CA LYS A 94 -3.26 -5.85 -13.26
C LYS A 94 -3.87 -5.98 -11.86
N GLY A 95 -5.17 -6.23 -11.76
CA GLY A 95 -5.85 -6.46 -10.48
C GLY A 95 -5.30 -7.67 -9.73
N HIS A 96 -5.07 -8.79 -10.42
CA HIS A 96 -4.46 -9.98 -9.82
C HIS A 96 -3.01 -9.74 -9.37
N GLU A 97 -2.22 -9.01 -10.16
CA GLU A 97 -0.85 -8.63 -9.79
C GLU A 97 -0.84 -7.78 -8.51
N LEU A 98 -1.74 -6.80 -8.40
CA LEU A 98 -1.87 -5.96 -7.21
C LEU A 98 -2.28 -6.77 -5.98
N ILE A 99 -3.23 -7.71 -6.11
CA ILE A 99 -3.62 -8.62 -5.03
C ILE A 99 -2.41 -9.41 -4.52
N GLU A 100 -1.60 -9.97 -5.42
CA GLU A 100 -0.42 -10.76 -5.05
C GLU A 100 0.63 -9.89 -4.32
N LYS A 101 0.95 -8.71 -4.86
CA LYS A 101 1.93 -7.81 -4.25
C LYS A 101 1.46 -7.30 -2.88
N ALA A 102 0.20 -6.90 -2.76
CA ALA A 102 -0.38 -6.44 -1.51
C ALA A 102 -0.41 -7.53 -0.44
N THR A 103 -0.76 -8.76 -0.82
CA THR A 103 -0.72 -9.91 0.10
C THR A 103 0.70 -10.15 0.62
N LYS A 104 1.70 -10.21 -0.27
CA LYS A 104 3.11 -10.41 0.14
C LYS A 104 3.65 -9.27 0.99
N ALA A 105 3.28 -8.04 0.68
CA ALA A 105 3.72 -6.87 1.44
C ALA A 105 3.10 -6.86 2.85
N ALA A 106 1.82 -7.21 2.97
CA ALA A 106 1.13 -7.36 4.25
C ALA A 106 1.78 -8.45 5.12
N GLU A 107 1.99 -9.65 4.55
CA GLU A 107 2.65 -10.77 5.24
C GLU A 107 4.04 -10.38 5.76
N LYS A 108 4.82 -9.67 4.95
CA LYS A 108 6.15 -9.21 5.35
C LYS A 108 6.09 -8.14 6.43
N ALA A 109 5.16 -7.18 6.36
CA ALA A 109 5.00 -6.16 7.40
C ALA A 109 4.68 -6.81 8.75
N LYS A 110 3.75 -7.77 8.75
CA LYS A 110 3.40 -8.57 9.91
C LYS A 110 4.58 -9.36 10.46
N GLU A 111 5.29 -10.10 9.60
CA GLU A 111 6.44 -10.92 10.01
C GLU A 111 7.50 -10.07 10.74
N MET A 112 7.76 -8.84 10.25
CA MET A 112 8.73 -7.95 10.89
C MET A 112 8.21 -7.38 12.22
N ALA A 113 6.91 -7.08 12.32
CA ALA A 113 6.29 -6.65 13.58
C ALA A 113 6.37 -7.76 14.64
N ASP A 114 6.02 -9.00 14.27
CA ASP A 114 6.06 -10.16 15.15
C ASP A 114 7.48 -10.41 15.69
N LYS A 115 8.51 -10.33 14.83
CA LYS A 115 9.92 -10.44 15.25
C LYS A 115 10.33 -9.36 16.25
N ILE A 116 9.83 -8.13 16.11
CA ILE A 116 10.12 -7.04 17.05
C ILE A 116 9.45 -7.32 18.41
N PHE A 117 8.19 -7.79 18.42
CA PHE A 117 7.50 -8.14 19.67
C PHE A 117 8.16 -9.32 20.40
N GLU A 118 8.62 -10.33 19.65
CA GLU A 118 9.40 -11.45 20.20
C GLU A 118 10.72 -10.95 20.80
N SER A 119 11.48 -10.16 20.04
CA SER A 119 12.77 -9.60 20.50
C SER A 119 12.61 -8.72 21.74
N LYS A 120 11.53 -7.92 21.84
CA LYS A 120 11.23 -7.10 23.00
C LYS A 120 10.96 -7.94 24.25
N THR A 121 10.21 -9.02 24.11
CA THR A 121 9.91 -9.94 25.23
C THR A 121 11.20 -10.53 25.82
N GLU A 122 12.14 -10.95 24.97
CA GLU A 122 13.45 -11.46 25.42
C GLU A 122 14.34 -10.36 26.04
N THR A 123 14.20 -9.11 25.59
CA THR A 123 15.04 -7.98 26.01
C THR A 123 14.56 -7.35 27.31
N GLU A 124 13.24 -7.24 27.54
CA GLU A 124 12.65 -6.72 28.78
C GLU A 124 12.93 -7.62 30.00
N GLU A 125 13.12 -8.92 29.80
CA GLU A 125 13.54 -9.84 30.86
C GLU A 125 15.01 -9.64 31.29
N LYS A 126 15.84 -9.00 30.44
CA LYS A 126 17.30 -8.98 30.62
C LYS A 126 17.92 -7.59 30.81
N THR A 127 17.33 -6.53 30.27
CA THR A 127 17.96 -5.20 30.18
C THR A 127 17.54 -4.23 31.29
N ALA A 128 18.52 -3.43 31.74
CA ALA A 128 18.29 -2.26 32.57
C ALA A 128 17.85 -1.06 31.70
N ILE A 129 17.05 -0.17 32.30
CA ILE A 129 16.48 1.14 31.89
C ILE A 129 17.21 1.93 30.75
N LEU A 130 18.50 1.70 30.50
CA LEU A 130 19.36 2.46 29.59
C LEU A 130 18.99 2.37 28.09
N PHE A 131 18.18 1.41 27.66
CA PHE A 131 17.84 1.22 26.23
C PHE A 131 16.34 1.28 25.91
N GLN A 132 15.55 1.76 26.87
CA GLN A 132 14.09 1.77 26.76
C GLN A 132 13.60 2.62 25.57
N GLU A 133 14.27 3.73 25.28
CA GLU A 133 13.93 4.60 24.15
C GLU A 133 13.99 3.88 22.78
N GLU A 134 15.01 3.04 22.54
CA GLU A 134 15.09 2.33 21.27
C GLU A 134 14.12 1.16 21.18
N LEU A 135 13.80 0.52 22.31
CA LEU A 135 12.74 -0.48 22.37
C LEU A 135 11.37 0.14 22.09
N ASP A 136 11.11 1.34 22.60
CA ASP A 136 9.87 2.08 22.34
C ASP A 136 9.74 2.48 20.87
N LYS A 137 10.82 2.96 20.25
CA LYS A 137 10.83 3.28 18.80
C LYS A 137 10.68 2.03 17.92
N ALA A 138 11.26 0.90 18.32
CA ALA A 138 11.07 -0.36 17.61
C ALA A 138 9.62 -0.83 17.70
N ARG A 139 9.01 -0.69 18.89
CA ARG A 139 7.59 -0.99 19.10
C ARG A 139 6.68 -0.11 18.24
N GLU A 140 6.93 1.20 18.20
CA GLU A 140 6.19 2.12 17.34
C GLU A 140 6.29 1.68 15.86
N ALA A 141 7.47 1.28 15.39
CA ALA A 141 7.64 0.75 14.04
C ALA A 141 6.85 -0.55 13.79
N ALA A 142 6.75 -1.42 14.79
CA ALA A 142 5.96 -2.65 14.72
C ALA A 142 4.46 -2.35 14.67
N ASP A 143 3.96 -1.44 15.51
CA ASP A 143 2.56 -0.99 15.49
C ASP A 143 2.21 -0.37 14.11
N ASP A 144 3.09 0.49 13.57
CA ASP A 144 2.97 1.06 12.21
C ASP A 144 2.91 -0.02 11.11
N ALA A 145 3.65 -1.12 11.28
CA ALA A 145 3.66 -2.23 10.33
C ALA A 145 2.37 -3.04 10.37
N ILE A 146 1.75 -3.22 11.54
CA ILE A 146 0.44 -3.86 11.69
C ILE A 146 -0.66 -2.99 11.03
N ASP A 147 -0.59 -1.68 11.21
CA ASP A 147 -1.52 -0.76 10.52
C ASP A 147 -1.35 -0.86 8.99
N ALA A 148 -0.12 -0.90 8.50
CA ALA A 148 0.17 -1.06 7.08
C ALA A 148 -0.25 -2.43 6.53
N GLU A 149 -0.13 -3.51 7.31
CA GLU A 149 -0.69 -4.83 7.00
C GLU A 149 -2.21 -4.71 6.78
N GLY A 150 -2.91 -4.07 7.72
CA GLY A 150 -4.35 -3.85 7.65
C GLY A 150 -4.76 -3.07 6.39
N MET A 151 -4.03 -2.01 6.05
CA MET A 151 -4.26 -1.23 4.83
C MET A 151 -4.09 -2.07 3.55
N ALA A 152 -3.00 -2.83 3.45
CA ALA A 152 -2.73 -3.68 2.30
C ALA A 152 -3.79 -4.80 2.16
N ASN A 153 -4.19 -5.43 3.26
CA ASN A 153 -5.26 -6.43 3.28
C ASN A 153 -6.63 -5.86 2.88
N THR A 154 -6.94 -4.64 3.31
CA THR A 154 -8.16 -3.93 2.90
C THR A 154 -8.14 -3.69 1.40
N SER A 155 -7.02 -3.19 0.87
CA SER A 155 -6.83 -2.96 -0.56
C SER A 155 -6.97 -4.23 -1.40
N VAL A 156 -6.51 -5.39 -0.90
CA VAL A 156 -6.74 -6.70 -1.54
C VAL A 156 -8.23 -6.99 -1.70
N ASN A 157 -9.03 -6.71 -0.67
CA ASN A 157 -10.47 -6.96 -0.72
C ASN A 157 -11.17 -5.99 -1.67
N ASP A 158 -10.76 -4.72 -1.70
CA ASP A 158 -11.31 -3.72 -2.60
C ASP A 158 -11.04 -4.09 -4.06
N VAL A 159 -9.81 -4.48 -4.40
CA VAL A 159 -9.47 -4.96 -5.74
C VAL A 159 -10.28 -6.22 -6.09
N LYS A 160 -10.42 -7.18 -5.17
CA LYS A 160 -11.26 -8.38 -5.41
C LYS A 160 -12.72 -8.04 -5.68
N ASN A 161 -13.27 -7.05 -4.97
CA ASN A 161 -14.65 -6.63 -5.14
C ASN A 161 -14.82 -5.92 -6.49
N LEU A 162 -13.91 -5.02 -6.85
CA LEU A 162 -13.89 -4.37 -8.16
C LEU A 162 -13.86 -5.39 -9.31
N LEU A 163 -13.04 -6.44 -9.21
CA LEU A 163 -12.97 -7.45 -10.27
C LEU A 163 -14.31 -8.20 -10.45
N LYS A 164 -15.06 -8.42 -9.36
CA LYS A 164 -16.42 -8.98 -9.43
C LYS A 164 -17.41 -8.00 -10.07
N GLU A 165 -17.31 -6.72 -9.74
CA GLU A 165 -18.13 -5.67 -10.37
C GLU A 165 -17.85 -5.57 -11.87
N LEU A 166 -16.58 -5.69 -12.26
CA LEU A 166 -16.18 -5.76 -13.67
C LEU A 166 -16.78 -6.97 -14.38
N ASP A 167 -16.76 -8.16 -13.76
CA ASP A 167 -17.42 -9.35 -14.32
C ASP A 167 -18.93 -9.16 -14.53
N ALA A 168 -19.60 -8.55 -13.56
CA ALA A 168 -21.02 -8.22 -13.66
C ALA A 168 -21.30 -7.20 -14.76
N ALA A 169 -20.47 -6.16 -14.87
CA ALA A 169 -20.57 -5.14 -15.92
C ALA A 169 -20.37 -5.74 -17.32
N VAL A 170 -19.40 -6.65 -17.48
CA VAL A 170 -19.16 -7.38 -18.74
C VAL A 170 -20.37 -8.25 -19.12
N ALA A 171 -20.98 -8.93 -18.15
CA ALA A 171 -22.20 -9.70 -18.41
C ALA A 171 -23.36 -8.80 -18.85
N ALA A 172 -23.56 -7.68 -18.16
CA ALA A 172 -24.59 -6.70 -18.52
C ALA A 172 -24.36 -6.07 -19.90
N ALA A 173 -23.11 -5.75 -20.25
CA ALA A 173 -22.75 -5.23 -21.56
C ALA A 173 -23.09 -6.22 -22.69
N LYS A 174 -22.78 -7.51 -22.51
CA LYS A 174 -23.11 -8.57 -23.48
C LYS A 174 -24.61 -8.74 -23.68
N GLU A 175 -25.41 -8.67 -22.63
CA GLU A 175 -26.88 -8.75 -22.77
C GLU A 175 -27.44 -7.55 -23.54
N ARG A 176 -26.96 -6.33 -23.26
CA ARG A 176 -27.35 -5.12 -24.01
C ARG A 176 -26.97 -5.20 -25.50
N GLU A 177 -25.85 -5.82 -25.85
CA GLU A 177 -25.47 -6.05 -27.25
C GLU A 177 -26.39 -7.05 -27.94
N LYS A 178 -26.80 -8.13 -27.27
CA LYS A 178 -27.76 -9.10 -27.81
C LYS A 178 -29.12 -8.45 -28.05
N GLU A 179 -29.63 -7.66 -27.10
CA GLU A 179 -30.89 -6.94 -27.27
C GLU A 179 -30.86 -6.00 -28.49
N LYS A 180 -29.77 -5.25 -28.69
CA LYS A 180 -29.60 -4.38 -29.86
C LYS A 180 -29.49 -5.12 -31.20
N GLN A 181 -29.00 -6.37 -31.20
CA GLN A 181 -28.92 -7.18 -32.43
C GLN A 181 -30.23 -7.86 -32.80
N VAL A 182 -31.17 -8.01 -31.86
CA VAL A 182 -32.48 -8.64 -32.13
C VAL A 182 -33.47 -7.66 -32.77
N ASP A 183 -33.20 -6.35 -32.80
CA ASP A 183 -34.07 -5.35 -33.39
C ASP A 183 -33.40 -4.53 -34.51
N PRO A 184 -33.51 -5.01 -35.75
CA PRO A 184 -33.89 -4.13 -36.84
C PRO A 184 -35.17 -4.67 -37.46
N GLN A 185 -36.32 -4.36 -36.89
CA GLN A 185 -37.57 -4.51 -37.64
C GLN A 185 -37.49 -3.61 -38.90
N PRO A 186 -37.48 -4.16 -40.12
CA PRO A 186 -37.64 -3.34 -41.31
C PRO A 186 -39.06 -2.77 -41.24
N GLN A 187 -39.19 -1.45 -41.23
CA GLN A 187 -40.48 -0.87 -41.61
C GLN A 187 -40.84 -1.44 -42.98
N PRO A 188 -42.04 -2.01 -43.17
CA PRO A 188 -42.51 -2.32 -44.51
C PRO A 188 -42.65 -0.97 -45.23
N GLN A 189 -41.78 -0.70 -46.19
CA GLN A 189 -42.08 0.30 -47.21
C GLN A 189 -43.30 -0.23 -47.97
N GLU A 190 -44.49 0.29 -47.66
CA GLU A 190 -45.67 0.13 -48.49
C GLU A 190 -45.38 0.78 -49.85
N GLN A 191 -44.94 -0.03 -50.81
CA GLN A 191 -44.96 0.33 -52.22
C GLN A 191 -46.41 0.37 -52.68
N THR A 192 -47.03 1.54 -52.66
CA THR A 192 -48.25 1.81 -53.43
C THR A 192 -47.85 2.14 -54.87
N ASN A 193 -47.72 1.09 -55.68
CA ASN A 193 -47.81 1.20 -57.14
C ASN A 193 -49.29 1.34 -57.51
N GLU A 194 -49.77 2.55 -57.76
CA GLU A 194 -50.91 2.76 -58.64
C GLU A 194 -50.50 3.70 -59.78
N THR A 195 -50.25 3.07 -60.92
CA THR A 195 -50.23 3.68 -62.24
C THR A 195 -51.66 4.14 -62.58
N SER A 196 -51.89 5.44 -62.72
CA SER A 196 -53.02 5.93 -63.52
C SER A 196 -52.65 7.22 -64.25
N LEU A 197 -52.79 7.13 -65.57
CA LEU A 197 -52.59 8.15 -66.58
C LEU A 197 -53.48 9.38 -66.34
N GLY A 198 -52.90 10.56 -66.52
CA GLY A 198 -53.63 11.82 -66.64
C GLY A 198 -52.72 12.92 -67.17
N GLU A 199 -52.56 12.98 -68.49
CA GLU A 199 -52.00 14.13 -69.20
C GLU A 199 -52.85 15.38 -68.94
N GLN A 200 -52.25 16.47 -68.45
CA GLN A 200 -52.58 17.81 -68.94
C GLN A 200 -51.49 18.84 -68.57
N GLN A 201 -50.53 18.95 -69.49
CA GLN A 201 -50.18 20.19 -70.19
C GLN A 201 -50.49 21.53 -69.47
N GLY A 202 -49.43 22.21 -69.04
CA GLY A 202 -49.45 23.63 -68.65
C GLY A 202 -48.04 24.21 -68.77
N HIS A 203 -47.73 24.79 -69.92
CA HIS A 203 -46.50 25.52 -70.21
C HIS A 203 -46.40 26.84 -69.43
N THR A 204 -45.15 27.28 -69.22
CA THR A 204 -44.56 28.64 -69.30
C THR A 204 -43.75 28.97 -68.04
N GLU A 205 -42.41 28.93 -68.06
CA GLU A 205 -41.42 29.80 -68.75
C GLU A 205 -41.04 31.04 -67.91
N GLY A 206 -39.74 31.22 -67.61
CA GLY A 206 -39.15 32.44 -67.03
C GLY A 206 -38.07 32.21 -65.95
N ASN A 207 -36.81 31.93 -66.30
CA ASN A 207 -35.62 32.85 -66.35
C ASN A 207 -35.08 33.27 -64.94
N LYS A 208 -33.89 32.79 -64.48
CA LYS A 208 -32.52 33.43 -64.54
C LYS A 208 -32.46 34.76 -63.73
N THR A 209 -31.46 35.16 -62.93
CA THR A 209 -30.03 34.87 -62.75
C THR A 209 -29.53 35.60 -61.48
N GLU A 210 -28.40 35.15 -60.92
CA GLU A 210 -27.28 35.94 -60.31
C GLU A 210 -27.42 36.89 -59.10
N GLN A 211 -26.65 36.53 -58.05
CA GLN A 211 -25.63 37.31 -57.29
C GLN A 211 -25.97 38.67 -56.64
N THR A 212 -25.61 38.83 -55.35
CA THR A 212 -24.43 39.63 -54.88
C THR A 212 -24.35 39.70 -53.34
N GLN A 213 -23.11 39.71 -52.83
CA GLN A 213 -22.67 39.83 -51.43
C GLN A 213 -22.82 41.24 -50.82
N GLU A 214 -22.83 41.34 -49.48
CA GLU A 214 -22.12 42.33 -48.63
C GLU A 214 -22.27 41.84 -47.17
N LYS A 215 -21.26 41.45 -46.37
CA LYS A 215 -20.00 42.03 -45.85
C LYS A 215 -20.17 43.22 -44.89
N GLN A 216 -20.00 42.96 -43.58
CA GLN A 216 -19.14 43.68 -42.58
C GLN A 216 -19.64 43.30 -41.16
N LYS A 217 -18.86 42.78 -40.19
CA LYS A 217 -17.55 43.10 -39.56
C LYS A 217 -17.66 44.02 -38.32
N GLN A 218 -17.71 43.37 -37.14
CA GLN A 218 -17.10 43.73 -35.81
C GLN A 218 -17.56 45.04 -35.10
N PRO A 219 -17.18 45.34 -33.82
CA PRO A 219 -16.32 44.63 -32.85
C PRO A 219 -16.80 44.56 -31.35
N SER A 220 -16.01 43.80 -30.59
CA SER A 220 -15.69 43.73 -29.14
C SER A 220 -16.08 44.83 -28.14
N SER A 221 -16.33 44.39 -26.90
CA SER A 221 -15.81 44.92 -25.60
C SER A 221 -16.54 44.16 -24.48
N SER A 222 -15.97 43.64 -23.39
CA SER A 222 -14.68 43.78 -22.70
C SER A 222 -14.46 42.56 -21.81
#